data_AF-A0A942PCP1-F1
#
_entry.id   AF-A0A942PCP1-F1
#
_cell.length_a   1.000
_cell.length_b   1.000
_cell.length_c   1.000
_cell.angle_alpha   90.00
_cell.angle_beta   90.00
_cell.angle_gamma   90.00
#
_symmetry.space_group_name_H-M   'P 1'
#
loop_
_entity.id
_entity.type
_entity.pdbx_description
1 polymer ?
#
loop_
_entity_poly.entity_id
_entity_poly.type
_entity_poly.pdbx_seq_one_letter_code
_entity_poly.pdbx_strand_id
1 'polypeptide(L)'
;MKHHKHLRFQLSAALLVFLSYSCSFFPSHDAISGASKSMSASGNSLFHRTTETSLETGTMEVTGEVEKAGSVEFDALYIRDLVLKESLFDSNGIQFTGAYRYVGYSLFDILNPFKVQKKNKEIFRPEIDIYIIIENSEGESVVFSWSEIFHTNNPHKVLLAKKMAPIAPYKKEVNYPVSNQWKIVAGNDFFAFRHLDNPTKITVKSFDKKEYEIQRDLDPLFSNEVKVFDHDSLIASISADSFEEVTTYKSHFYGMGMGYHPSESFSGPQLQHLLKEKISLQNPEMTQNGLVCFVGLDGYRTIFSYSELFNRADQAFPILSVNNDDGGYYRIFLPADFYADRSVKALSEIYFFNAE
;
A
#
# COMPACT_ATOMS: atom_id res chain seq x y z
N MET A 1 10.31 66.40 54.61
CA MET A 1 9.00 66.22 55.26
C MET A 1 8.38 64.93 54.73
N LYS A 2 8.18 63.93 55.61
CA LYS A 2 7.29 62.73 55.53
C LYS A 2 7.50 61.72 54.37
N HIS A 3 8.02 60.52 54.69
CA HIS A 3 7.32 59.20 54.76
C HIS A 3 6.97 58.62 53.37
N HIS A 4 7.35 57.40 52.97
CA HIS A 4 7.04 56.12 53.62
C HIS A 4 8.00 54.98 53.20
N LYS A 5 8.19 54.06 54.16
CA LYS A 5 8.90 52.77 54.08
C LYS A 5 8.05 51.66 53.44
N HIS A 6 8.76 50.67 52.89
CA HIS A 6 8.48 49.22 52.86
C HIS A 6 7.09 48.72 52.43
N LEU A 7 7.04 48.10 51.24
CA LEU A 7 6.37 46.82 51.04
C LEU A 7 6.87 46.17 49.73
N ARG A 8 6.92 44.83 49.68
CA ARG A 8 7.27 43.97 48.53
C ARG A 8 8.71 43.47 48.47
N PHE A 9 9.11 42.75 49.51
CA PHE A 9 9.99 41.59 49.38
C PHE A 9 9.19 40.42 49.96
N GLN A 10 9.23 39.25 49.32
CA GLN A 10 8.42 38.03 49.58
C GLN A 10 7.14 37.88 48.75
N LEU A 11 7.30 37.63 47.44
CA LEU A 11 6.39 36.80 46.65
C LEU A 11 7.08 36.43 45.33
N SER A 12 8.22 35.76 45.41
CA SER A 12 8.94 35.26 44.21
C SER A 12 9.64 33.92 44.43
N ALA A 13 9.48 33.28 45.59
CA ALA A 13 10.17 32.03 45.93
C ALA A 13 9.25 30.79 46.00
N ALA A 14 7.95 30.91 45.69
CA ALA A 14 6.99 29.81 45.79
C ALA A 14 6.39 29.34 44.45
N LEU A 15 6.79 29.92 43.31
CA LEU A 15 6.28 29.53 41.99
C LEU A 15 7.30 28.77 41.11
N LEU A 16 8.47 28.44 41.65
CA LEU A 16 9.57 27.80 40.92
C LEU A 16 9.80 26.32 41.28
N VAL A 17 8.98 25.76 42.18
CA VAL A 17 9.12 24.35 42.63
C VAL A 17 8.06 23.42 42.02
N PHE A 18 7.07 23.94 41.28
CA PHE A 18 6.05 23.13 40.59
C PHE A 18 6.29 22.91 39.09
N LEU A 19 7.41 23.39 38.53
CA LEU A 19 7.74 23.23 37.10
C LEU A 19 8.82 22.16 36.82
N SER A 20 9.28 21.42 37.84
CA SER A 20 10.33 20.39 37.67
C SER A 20 9.83 18.95 37.69
N TYR A 21 8.51 18.71 37.68
CA TYR A 21 7.92 17.36 37.68
C TYR A 21 7.13 16.98 36.41
N SER A 22 7.25 17.74 35.32
CA SER A 22 6.52 17.46 34.06
C SER A 22 7.41 17.14 32.86
N CYS A 23 8.62 16.59 33.07
CA CYS A 23 9.48 16.09 31.99
C CYS A 23 9.97 14.67 32.29
N SER A 24 9.04 13.72 32.33
CA SER A 24 9.40 12.29 32.36
C SER A 24 8.32 11.41 31.75
N PHE A 25 7.82 11.75 30.56
CA PHE A 25 6.96 10.85 29.77
C PHE A 25 7.10 11.04 28.25
N PHE A 26 8.32 11.22 27.76
CA PHE A 26 8.63 10.91 26.36
C PHE A 26 9.72 9.83 26.35
N PRO A 27 9.50 8.67 25.72
CA PRO A 27 10.60 7.76 25.47
C PRO A 27 11.64 8.52 24.65
N SER A 28 12.82 8.72 25.24
CA SER A 28 13.96 9.33 24.57
C SER A 28 14.41 8.38 23.47
N HIS A 29 13.87 8.56 22.27
CA HIS A 29 14.40 7.95 21.05
C HIS A 29 15.68 8.68 20.67
N ASP A 30 16.71 8.52 21.49
CA ASP A 30 17.93 9.29 21.38
C ASP A 30 18.87 8.64 20.36
N ALA A 31 18.88 9.17 19.13
CA ALA A 31 19.75 8.74 18.04
C ALA A 31 21.25 9.04 18.31
N ILE A 32 21.55 9.82 19.35
CA ILE A 32 22.88 10.36 19.64
C ILE A 32 23.82 9.32 20.26
N SER A 33 23.30 8.35 21.01
CA SER A 33 24.16 7.44 21.80
C SER A 33 24.90 6.36 20.98
N GLY A 34 24.78 6.33 19.64
CA GLY A 34 25.10 5.14 18.82
C GLY A 34 26.23 5.20 17.82
N ALA A 35 26.79 6.37 17.56
CA ALA A 35 27.86 6.51 16.57
C ALA A 35 29.25 5.95 17.01
N SER A 36 29.35 5.27 18.16
CA SER A 36 30.64 5.00 18.83
C SER A 36 31.13 3.54 18.82
N LYS A 37 30.39 2.57 18.27
CA LYS A 37 30.91 1.20 18.07
C LYS A 37 31.51 1.06 16.68
N SER A 38 32.77 0.63 16.62
CA SER A 38 33.44 0.29 15.37
C SER A 38 32.70 -0.87 14.68
N MET A 39 32.37 -0.66 13.40
CA MET A 39 31.74 -1.67 12.57
C MET A 39 32.78 -2.75 12.19
N SER A 40 32.42 -4.03 12.25
CA SER A 40 33.26 -5.09 11.68
C SER A 40 33.47 -4.84 10.18
N ALA A 41 34.64 -5.23 9.65
CA ALA A 41 35.06 -4.98 8.27
C ALA A 41 34.31 -5.83 7.20
N SER A 42 33.07 -6.22 7.46
CA SER A 42 32.22 -7.06 6.60
C SER A 42 31.41 -6.24 5.59
N GLY A 43 32.08 -5.31 4.89
CA GLY A 43 31.45 -4.42 3.91
C GLY A 43 30.60 -3.28 4.48
N ASN A 44 30.12 -2.41 3.58
CA ASN A 44 29.42 -1.17 3.93
C ASN A 44 27.92 -1.35 4.27
N SER A 45 27.31 -2.45 3.84
CA SER A 45 25.86 -2.65 4.01
C SER A 45 25.53 -3.32 5.33
N LEU A 46 24.74 -2.64 6.17
CA LEU A 46 24.19 -3.24 7.40
C LEU A 46 23.24 -4.40 7.10
N PHE A 47 22.62 -4.41 5.93
CA PHE A 47 21.67 -5.43 5.50
C PHE A 47 22.34 -6.76 5.12
N HIS A 48 23.68 -6.80 5.01
CA HIS A 48 24.44 -7.94 4.49
C HIS A 48 25.34 -8.62 5.55
N ARG A 49 25.07 -8.36 6.83
CA ARG A 49 25.97 -8.76 7.93
C ARG A 49 25.62 -10.07 8.60
N THR A 50 24.39 -10.51 8.43
CA THR A 50 23.86 -11.75 9.01
C THR A 50 23.86 -12.85 7.96
N THR A 51 23.94 -14.08 8.43
CA THR A 51 23.90 -15.27 7.57
C THR A 51 22.52 -15.40 6.95
N GLU A 52 22.49 -15.74 5.66
CA GLU A 52 21.26 -16.07 4.95
C GLU A 52 20.81 -17.49 5.29
N THR A 53 19.54 -17.64 5.64
CA THR A 53 18.85 -18.92 5.74
C THR A 53 18.19 -19.22 4.41
N SER A 54 18.43 -20.41 3.86
CA SER A 54 17.69 -20.91 2.71
C SER A 54 16.36 -21.50 3.16
N LEU A 55 15.30 -21.21 2.42
CA LEU A 55 13.96 -21.68 2.70
C LEU A 55 13.64 -22.89 1.82
N GLU A 56 12.82 -23.81 2.34
CA GLU A 56 12.27 -24.92 1.58
C GLU A 56 11.35 -24.39 0.48
N THR A 57 11.71 -24.66 -0.77
CA THR A 57 10.98 -24.20 -1.95
C THR A 57 10.02 -25.27 -2.45
N GLY A 58 8.87 -24.83 -2.97
CA GLY A 58 7.86 -25.70 -3.58
C GLY A 58 7.72 -25.50 -5.09
N THR A 59 6.54 -25.88 -5.59
CA THR A 59 6.09 -25.58 -6.95
C THR A 59 4.97 -24.56 -6.89
N MET A 60 4.79 -23.81 -7.98
CA MET A 60 3.72 -22.83 -8.10
C MET A 60 3.09 -22.93 -9.48
N GLU A 61 1.77 -22.84 -9.54
CA GLU A 61 0.99 -22.81 -10.78
C GLU A 61 0.35 -21.44 -10.99
N VAL A 62 0.26 -20.98 -12.25
CA VAL A 62 -0.53 -19.81 -12.64
C VAL A 62 -1.72 -20.27 -13.48
N THR A 63 -2.92 -19.84 -13.09
CA THR A 63 -4.21 -20.23 -13.69
C THR A 63 -5.14 -19.01 -13.86
N GLY A 64 -6.38 -19.25 -14.30
CA GLY A 64 -7.40 -18.21 -14.47
C GLY A 64 -7.37 -17.59 -15.86
N GLU A 65 -7.50 -16.27 -15.92
CA GLU A 65 -7.62 -15.47 -17.15
C GLU A 65 -6.26 -15.25 -17.84
N VAL A 66 -5.60 -16.34 -18.23
CA VAL A 66 -4.31 -16.37 -18.95
C VAL A 66 -4.40 -17.27 -20.20
N GLU A 67 -3.62 -16.95 -21.24
CA GLU A 67 -3.62 -17.72 -22.50
C GLU A 67 -3.17 -19.18 -22.30
N LYS A 68 -2.18 -19.40 -21.43
CA LYS A 68 -1.60 -20.71 -21.13
C LYS A 68 -1.32 -20.82 -19.64
N ALA A 69 -2.22 -21.48 -18.92
CA ALA A 69 -1.99 -21.86 -17.54
C ALA A 69 -0.88 -22.90 -17.43
N GLY A 70 -0.20 -22.95 -16.28
CA GLY A 70 0.83 -23.96 -16.03
C GLY A 70 1.78 -23.60 -14.89
N SER A 71 2.76 -24.47 -14.69
CA SER A 71 3.79 -24.32 -13.65
C SER A 71 4.75 -23.16 -13.95
N VAL A 72 5.24 -22.53 -12.88
CA VAL A 72 6.25 -21.47 -12.95
C VAL A 72 7.65 -22.07 -13.12
N GLU A 73 8.36 -21.64 -14.16
CA GLU A 73 9.75 -22.03 -14.44
C GLU A 73 10.75 -21.10 -13.72
N PHE A 74 11.07 -21.41 -12.46
CA PHE A 74 11.88 -20.55 -11.59
C PHE A 74 13.35 -20.36 -12.02
N ASP A 75 13.93 -21.34 -12.70
CA ASP A 75 15.35 -21.31 -13.07
C ASP A 75 15.67 -20.23 -14.12
N ALA A 76 14.66 -19.75 -14.84
CA ALA A 76 14.79 -18.69 -15.83
C ALA A 76 14.59 -17.27 -15.25
N LEU A 77 14.19 -17.16 -13.98
CA LEU A 77 13.80 -15.87 -13.37
C LEU A 77 14.96 -15.16 -12.70
N TYR A 78 14.93 -13.82 -12.74
CA TYR A 78 15.86 -12.99 -12.01
C TYR A 78 15.66 -13.15 -10.49
N ILE A 79 16.78 -13.26 -9.79
CA ILE A 79 16.80 -13.19 -8.32
C ILE A 79 16.81 -11.71 -7.91
N ARG A 80 15.89 -11.35 -7.04
CA ARG A 80 15.70 -10.00 -6.49
C ARG A 80 15.91 -10.00 -4.99
N ASP A 81 16.21 -8.83 -4.45
CA ASP A 81 16.41 -8.58 -3.03
C ASP A 81 15.44 -7.50 -2.55
N LEU A 82 14.90 -7.68 -1.35
CA LEU A 82 13.96 -6.78 -0.70
C LEU A 82 14.26 -6.70 0.80
N VAL A 83 14.34 -5.47 1.32
CA VAL A 83 14.49 -5.20 2.75
C VAL A 83 13.21 -4.61 3.29
N LEU A 84 12.68 -5.17 4.37
CA LEU A 84 11.48 -4.68 5.02
C LEU A 84 11.46 -4.96 6.53
N LYS A 85 10.52 -4.32 7.21
CA LYS A 85 10.18 -4.57 8.61
C LYS A 85 8.89 -5.38 8.63
N GLU A 86 8.86 -6.41 9.44
CA GLU A 86 7.64 -7.18 9.70
C GLU A 86 7.01 -6.71 11.01
N SER A 87 5.77 -6.28 10.89
CA SER A 87 4.90 -6.02 12.01
C SER A 87 3.46 -6.29 11.64
N LEU A 88 2.68 -6.70 12.63
CA LEU A 88 1.22 -6.72 12.54
C LEU A 88 0.64 -5.59 13.40
N PHE A 89 -0.62 -5.28 13.16
CA PHE A 89 -1.38 -4.36 14.00
C PHE A 89 -2.60 -5.08 14.57
N ASP A 90 -2.76 -5.00 15.89
CA ASP A 90 -3.90 -5.57 16.61
C ASP A 90 -4.44 -4.58 17.65
N SER A 91 -5.37 -5.05 18.49
CA SER A 91 -5.96 -4.23 19.56
C SER A 91 -4.93 -3.73 20.60
N ASN A 92 -3.75 -4.35 20.66
CA ASN A 92 -2.66 -3.97 21.56
C ASN A 92 -1.63 -3.05 20.87
N GLY A 93 -1.87 -2.68 19.61
CA GLY A 93 -1.01 -1.81 18.82
C GLY A 93 -0.09 -2.57 17.87
N ILE A 94 1.10 -2.00 17.64
CA ILE A 94 2.07 -2.57 16.70
C ILE A 94 2.80 -3.75 17.34
N GLN A 95 2.62 -4.93 16.76
CA GLN A 95 3.35 -6.15 17.11
C GLN A 95 4.53 -6.32 16.15
N PHE A 96 5.71 -5.85 16.56
CA PHE A 96 6.92 -5.94 15.74
C PHE A 96 7.56 -7.33 15.81
N THR A 97 7.74 -7.96 14.65
CA THR A 97 8.33 -9.31 14.53
C THR A 97 9.83 -9.23 14.30
N GLY A 98 10.27 -8.37 13.37
CA GLY A 98 11.67 -8.28 12.99
C GLY A 98 11.92 -7.40 11.79
N ALA A 99 13.19 -7.24 11.44
CA ALA A 99 13.60 -6.63 10.18
C ALA A 99 14.39 -7.66 9.38
N TYR A 100 14.13 -7.74 8.08
CA TYR A 100 14.67 -8.81 7.24
C TYR A 100 15.11 -8.31 5.89
N ARG A 101 16.11 -9.00 5.35
CA ARG A 101 16.43 -9.03 3.94
C ARG A 101 15.90 -10.33 3.36
N TYR A 102 15.11 -10.23 2.30
CA TYR A 102 14.51 -11.35 1.58
C TYR A 102 15.09 -11.43 0.18
N VAL A 103 15.44 -12.64 -0.26
CA VAL A 103 15.93 -12.89 -1.61
C VAL A 103 15.05 -13.92 -2.29
N GLY A 104 14.63 -13.65 -3.51
CA GLY A 104 13.66 -14.50 -4.21
C GLY A 104 13.27 -14.02 -5.58
N TYR A 105 12.16 -14.54 -6.09
CA TYR A 105 11.63 -14.21 -7.41
C TYR A 105 10.52 -13.19 -7.24
N SER A 106 10.51 -12.13 -8.05
CA SER A 106 9.42 -11.15 -7.96
C SER A 106 8.15 -11.67 -8.62
N LEU A 107 6.97 -11.27 -8.10
CA LEU A 107 5.70 -11.57 -8.77
C LEU A 107 5.64 -10.99 -10.19
N PHE A 108 6.28 -9.84 -10.42
CA PHE A 108 6.45 -9.29 -11.76
C PHE A 108 7.15 -10.28 -12.69
N ASP A 109 8.32 -10.81 -12.28
CA ASP A 109 9.09 -11.74 -13.10
C ASP A 109 8.34 -13.09 -13.27
N ILE A 110 7.63 -13.55 -12.23
CA ILE A 110 6.80 -14.77 -12.26
C ILE A 110 5.65 -14.64 -13.25
N LEU A 111 4.94 -13.52 -13.26
CA LEU A 111 3.71 -13.34 -14.04
C LEU A 111 3.96 -12.85 -15.46
N ASN A 112 5.07 -12.17 -15.73
CA ASN A 112 5.38 -11.61 -17.05
C ASN A 112 5.30 -12.61 -18.23
N PRO A 113 5.68 -13.91 -18.08
CA PRO A 113 5.50 -14.90 -19.15
C PRO A 113 4.04 -15.31 -19.40
N PHE A 114 3.14 -15.09 -18.43
CA PHE A 114 1.74 -15.50 -18.49
C PHE A 114 0.88 -14.38 -19.07
N LYS A 115 0.67 -14.44 -20.38
CA LYS A 115 -0.15 -13.45 -21.10
C LYS A 115 -1.60 -13.51 -20.64
N VAL A 116 -2.15 -12.35 -20.30
CA VAL A 116 -3.54 -12.20 -19.86
C VAL A 116 -4.50 -12.51 -21.02
N GLN A 117 -5.55 -13.28 -20.72
CA GLN A 117 -6.69 -13.51 -21.59
C GLN A 117 -7.99 -13.20 -20.84
N LYS A 118 -8.32 -11.90 -20.75
CA LYS A 118 -9.48 -11.45 -19.97
C LYS A 118 -10.78 -12.01 -20.52
N LYS A 119 -11.70 -12.41 -19.63
CA LYS A 119 -13.06 -12.78 -20.01
C LYS A 119 -13.87 -11.59 -20.51
N ASN A 120 -13.64 -10.41 -19.94
CA ASN A 120 -14.39 -9.19 -20.24
C ASN A 120 -13.73 -8.29 -21.32
N LYS A 121 -12.72 -8.79 -22.05
CA LYS A 121 -11.92 -7.99 -23.01
C LYS A 121 -12.73 -7.25 -24.07
N GLU A 122 -13.88 -7.80 -24.46
CA GLU A 122 -14.77 -7.19 -25.46
C GLU A 122 -15.52 -5.98 -24.90
N ILE A 123 -15.76 -5.95 -23.59
CA ILE A 123 -16.44 -4.87 -22.87
C ILE A 123 -15.40 -3.85 -22.37
N PHE A 124 -14.35 -4.33 -21.70
CA PHE A 124 -13.32 -3.49 -21.10
C PHE A 124 -11.93 -4.05 -21.42
N ARG A 125 -11.22 -3.38 -22.32
CA ARG A 125 -9.91 -3.81 -22.82
C ARG A 125 -8.74 -3.58 -21.84
N PRO A 126 -8.63 -2.43 -21.14
CA PRO A 126 -7.48 -2.16 -20.29
C PRO A 126 -7.27 -3.23 -19.21
N GLU A 127 -6.00 -3.50 -18.85
CA GLU A 127 -5.62 -4.50 -17.85
C GLU A 127 -5.61 -3.95 -16.40
N ILE A 128 -6.21 -2.78 -16.19
CA ILE A 128 -6.24 -2.11 -14.89
C ILE A 128 -7.38 -2.57 -13.98
N ASP A 129 -8.34 -3.37 -14.50
CA ASP A 129 -9.41 -4.01 -13.72
C ASP A 129 -9.12 -5.50 -13.46
N ILE A 130 -7.84 -5.88 -13.42
CA ILE A 130 -7.37 -7.23 -13.14
C ILE A 130 -6.77 -7.29 -11.75
N TYR A 131 -6.90 -8.44 -11.11
CA TYR A 131 -6.25 -8.78 -9.86
C TYR A 131 -5.80 -10.24 -9.87
N ILE A 132 -4.96 -10.59 -8.89
CA ILE A 132 -4.54 -11.96 -8.65
C ILE A 132 -4.94 -12.39 -7.25
N ILE A 133 -5.20 -13.69 -7.12
CA ILE A 133 -5.35 -14.39 -5.84
C ILE A 133 -4.17 -15.36 -5.73
N ILE A 134 -3.43 -15.31 -4.64
CA ILE A 134 -2.37 -16.27 -4.34
C ILE A 134 -2.83 -17.14 -3.19
N GLU A 135 -2.80 -18.45 -3.35
CA GLU A 135 -3.30 -19.43 -2.39
C GLU A 135 -2.19 -20.41 -1.98
N ASN A 136 -2.26 -20.93 -0.76
CA ASN A 136 -1.45 -22.06 -0.31
C ASN A 136 -2.31 -23.33 -0.13
N SER A 137 -1.66 -24.45 0.21
CA SER A 137 -2.33 -25.72 0.45
C SER A 137 -3.15 -25.78 1.75
N GLU A 138 -3.00 -24.79 2.62
CA GLU A 138 -3.71 -24.70 3.91
C GLU A 138 -5.03 -23.92 3.80
N GLY A 139 -5.34 -23.40 2.60
CA GLY A 139 -6.56 -22.63 2.33
C GLY A 139 -6.44 -21.14 2.66
N GLU A 140 -5.24 -20.65 2.94
CA GLU A 140 -4.97 -19.23 3.11
C GLU A 140 -4.74 -18.57 1.75
N SER A 141 -5.14 -17.30 1.65
CA SER A 141 -4.96 -16.52 0.43
C SER A 141 -4.54 -15.08 0.70
N VAL A 142 -3.94 -14.45 -0.31
CA VAL A 142 -3.67 -13.02 -0.35
C VAL A 142 -3.95 -12.47 -1.75
N VAL A 143 -4.27 -11.18 -1.85
CA VAL A 143 -4.59 -10.54 -3.13
C VAL A 143 -3.70 -9.34 -3.46
N PHE A 144 -3.51 -9.14 -4.75
CA PHE A 144 -2.81 -7.98 -5.32
C PHE A 144 -3.56 -7.52 -6.57
N SER A 145 -3.66 -6.21 -6.79
CA SER A 145 -4.11 -5.73 -8.10
C SER A 145 -3.02 -6.01 -9.13
N TRP A 146 -3.41 -6.24 -10.40
CA TRP A 146 -2.45 -6.39 -11.49
C TRP A 146 -1.54 -5.17 -11.62
N SER A 147 -2.14 -4.00 -11.41
CA SER A 147 -1.47 -2.72 -11.47
C SER A 147 -0.43 -2.48 -10.36
N GLU A 148 -0.65 -3.01 -9.15
CA GLU A 148 0.34 -2.98 -8.08
C GLU A 148 1.64 -3.71 -8.48
N ILE A 149 1.54 -4.66 -9.41
CA ILE A 149 2.66 -5.44 -9.93
C ILE A 149 3.27 -4.77 -11.17
N PHE A 150 2.45 -4.40 -12.16
CA PHE A 150 2.92 -3.99 -13.50
C PHE A 150 2.86 -2.48 -13.80
N HIS A 151 2.04 -1.70 -13.09
CA HIS A 151 1.80 -0.28 -13.37
C HIS A 151 2.35 0.65 -12.29
N THR A 152 3.36 0.21 -11.54
CA THR A 152 3.95 0.91 -10.38
C THR A 152 5.29 1.57 -10.69
N ASN A 153 5.61 2.65 -9.96
CA ASN A 153 6.92 3.31 -10.01
C ASN A 153 8.08 2.43 -9.51
N ASN A 154 7.78 1.43 -8.66
CA ASN A 154 8.77 0.57 -8.05
C ASN A 154 8.40 -0.90 -8.30
N PRO A 155 8.74 -1.45 -9.48
CA PRO A 155 8.47 -2.86 -9.76
C PRO A 155 9.28 -3.78 -8.83
N HIS A 156 8.92 -5.05 -8.82
CA HIS A 156 9.61 -6.11 -8.06
C HIS A 156 9.54 -5.97 -6.53
N LYS A 157 8.51 -5.30 -6.00
CA LYS A 157 8.33 -5.10 -4.55
C LYS A 157 7.50 -6.17 -3.85
N VAL A 158 6.95 -7.13 -4.59
CA VAL A 158 6.34 -8.34 -4.02
C VAL A 158 7.18 -9.53 -4.46
N LEU A 159 7.74 -10.27 -3.50
CA LEU A 159 8.62 -11.40 -3.76
C LEU A 159 8.03 -12.70 -3.25
N LEU A 160 8.26 -13.77 -3.99
CA LEU A 160 8.33 -15.13 -3.47
C LEU A 160 9.75 -15.37 -2.92
N ALA A 161 9.92 -15.15 -1.63
CA ALA A 161 11.20 -15.26 -0.95
C ALA A 161 11.63 -16.73 -0.81
N LYS A 162 12.84 -17.06 -1.26
CA LYS A 162 13.48 -18.38 -1.10
C LYS A 162 14.67 -18.37 -0.13
N LYS A 163 15.07 -17.18 0.32
CA LYS A 163 16.05 -16.98 1.38
C LYS A 163 15.64 -15.79 2.24
N MET A 164 16.08 -15.79 3.48
CA MET A 164 15.92 -14.65 4.39
C MET A 164 17.12 -14.48 5.31
N ALA A 165 17.40 -13.24 5.69
CA ALA A 165 18.42 -12.90 6.67
C ALA A 165 17.87 -11.82 7.64
N PRO A 166 17.86 -12.07 8.96
CA PRO A 166 17.51 -11.05 9.95
C PRO A 166 18.46 -9.85 9.90
N ILE A 167 17.96 -8.63 10.05
CA ILE A 167 18.79 -7.42 10.12
C ILE A 167 18.95 -7.03 11.59
N ALA A 168 20.05 -7.44 12.21
CA ALA A 168 20.30 -7.17 13.62
C ALA A 168 20.80 -5.73 13.86
N PRO A 169 20.29 -5.02 14.89
CA PRO A 169 20.85 -3.75 15.33
C PRO A 169 22.21 -3.97 16.02
N TYR A 170 23.15 -3.05 15.86
CA TYR A 170 24.53 -3.20 16.35
C TYR A 170 24.72 -3.04 17.87
N LYS A 171 23.67 -2.63 18.60
CA LYS A 171 23.73 -2.38 20.05
C LYS A 171 23.05 -3.41 20.91
N LYS A 172 22.13 -4.16 20.34
CA LYS A 172 21.23 -5.05 21.07
C LYS A 172 21.23 -6.38 20.35
N GLU A 173 21.48 -7.43 21.10
CA GLU A 173 21.25 -8.78 20.60
C GLU A 173 19.75 -8.96 20.40
N VAL A 174 19.38 -9.41 19.21
CA VAL A 174 18.00 -9.70 18.83
C VAL A 174 17.94 -11.11 18.28
N ASN A 175 16.84 -11.79 18.56
CA ASN A 175 16.55 -13.10 18.02
C ASN A 175 15.27 -13.01 17.20
N TYR A 176 15.39 -12.51 15.97
CA TYR A 176 14.25 -12.44 15.05
C TYR A 176 13.98 -13.81 14.46
N PRO A 177 12.70 -14.26 14.41
CA PRO A 177 12.36 -15.58 13.90
C PRO A 177 12.72 -15.72 12.42
N VAL A 178 13.06 -16.94 12.01
CA VAL A 178 13.29 -17.31 10.62
C VAL A 178 12.30 -18.40 10.24
N SER A 179 11.66 -18.24 9.09
CA SER A 179 10.78 -19.27 8.52
C SER A 179 11.62 -20.42 7.96
N ASN A 180 11.00 -21.58 7.82
CA ASN A 180 11.56 -22.74 7.13
C ASN A 180 11.08 -22.86 5.67
N GLN A 181 9.96 -22.23 5.32
CA GLN A 181 9.34 -22.35 4.00
C GLN A 181 9.44 -21.04 3.22
N TRP A 182 9.48 -21.15 1.89
CA TRP A 182 9.37 -19.99 1.02
C TRP A 182 8.03 -19.28 1.22
N LYS A 183 7.98 -17.96 1.01
CA LYS A 183 6.79 -17.17 1.30
C LYS A 183 6.63 -15.96 0.41
N ILE A 184 5.40 -15.53 0.19
CA ILE A 184 5.10 -14.20 -0.35
C ILE A 184 5.46 -13.15 0.71
N VAL A 185 6.18 -12.12 0.28
CA VAL A 185 6.47 -10.92 1.08
C VAL A 185 6.18 -9.67 0.26
N ALA A 186 5.48 -8.71 0.87
CA ALA A 186 5.03 -7.48 0.23
C ALA A 186 5.80 -6.28 0.80
N GLY A 187 6.76 -5.76 0.03
CA GLY A 187 7.67 -4.69 0.48
C GLY A 187 7.06 -3.30 0.53
N ASN A 188 5.93 -3.11 -0.15
CA ASN A 188 5.18 -1.84 -0.10
C ASN A 188 4.20 -1.80 1.07
N ASP A 189 4.01 -2.91 1.80
CA ASP A 189 3.10 -2.98 2.94
C ASP A 189 3.75 -2.46 4.22
N PHE A 190 3.01 -1.67 4.98
CA PHE A 190 3.43 -1.19 6.29
C PHE A 190 3.26 -2.28 7.35
N PHE A 191 2.14 -3.00 7.32
CA PHE A 191 1.88 -4.19 8.12
C PHE A 191 1.83 -5.45 7.26
N ALA A 192 2.45 -6.52 7.75
CA ALA A 192 2.73 -7.75 7.01
C ALA A 192 1.53 -8.72 6.91
N PHE A 193 0.31 -8.21 6.72
CA PHE A 193 -0.89 -9.04 6.61
C PHE A 193 -0.94 -9.88 5.32
N ARG A 194 -0.21 -9.48 4.27
CA ARG A 194 -0.14 -10.20 2.98
C ARG A 194 1.10 -11.09 2.85
N HIS A 195 1.69 -11.48 3.99
CA HIS A 195 2.70 -12.54 3.98
C HIS A 195 1.99 -13.89 3.94
N LEU A 196 2.38 -14.75 2.99
CA LEU A 196 1.76 -16.06 2.79
C LEU A 196 2.83 -17.13 2.73
N ASP A 197 2.85 -18.03 3.70
CA ASP A 197 3.78 -19.15 3.73
C ASP A 197 3.37 -20.24 2.73
N ASN A 198 4.37 -20.84 2.10
CA ASN A 198 4.25 -21.94 1.14
C ASN A 198 3.16 -21.78 0.06
N PRO A 199 3.16 -20.67 -0.70
CA PRO A 199 2.18 -20.44 -1.75
C PRO A 199 2.31 -21.48 -2.88
N THR A 200 1.20 -21.96 -3.41
CA THR A 200 1.14 -23.04 -4.40
C THR A 200 0.45 -22.67 -5.71
N LYS A 201 -0.41 -21.65 -5.70
CA LYS A 201 -1.21 -21.27 -6.87
C LYS A 201 -1.42 -19.76 -6.95
N ILE A 202 -1.37 -19.22 -8.17
CA ILE A 202 -1.82 -17.87 -8.51
C ILE A 202 -2.99 -17.98 -9.50
N THR A 203 -4.09 -17.29 -9.22
CA THR A 203 -5.26 -17.22 -10.09
C THR A 203 -5.44 -15.78 -10.59
N VAL A 204 -5.41 -15.56 -11.90
CA VAL A 204 -5.65 -14.24 -12.53
C VAL A 204 -7.15 -14.06 -12.80
N LYS A 205 -7.73 -12.94 -12.40
CA LYS A 205 -9.17 -12.63 -12.61
C LYS A 205 -9.36 -11.17 -13.01
N SER A 206 -10.35 -10.90 -13.87
CA SER A 206 -10.87 -9.55 -14.10
C SER A 206 -12.02 -9.23 -13.14
N PHE A 207 -12.30 -7.95 -12.93
CA PHE A 207 -13.50 -7.50 -12.21
C PHE A 207 -14.77 -8.13 -12.80
N ASP A 208 -15.61 -8.71 -11.94
CA ASP A 208 -16.86 -9.38 -12.32
C ASP A 208 -17.97 -9.25 -11.28
N LYS A 209 -17.79 -8.41 -10.25
CA LYS A 209 -18.78 -8.24 -9.17
C LYS A 209 -19.97 -7.40 -9.61
N LYS A 210 -19.78 -6.52 -10.59
CA LYS A 210 -20.82 -5.64 -11.12
C LYS A 210 -20.53 -5.30 -12.58
N GLU A 211 -21.58 -5.20 -13.38
CA GLU A 211 -21.47 -4.74 -14.76
C GLU A 211 -21.62 -3.22 -14.82
N TYR A 212 -20.72 -2.57 -15.57
CA TYR A 212 -20.78 -1.14 -15.85
C TYR A 212 -20.83 -0.93 -17.35
N GLU A 213 -21.84 -0.18 -17.81
CA GLU A 213 -21.96 0.23 -19.20
C GLU A 213 -20.84 1.20 -19.57
N ILE A 214 -20.18 0.98 -20.72
CA ILE A 214 -19.12 1.84 -21.21
C ILE A 214 -19.71 2.92 -22.12
N GLN A 215 -19.72 4.17 -21.65
CA GLN A 215 -20.30 5.32 -22.37
C GLN A 215 -19.21 6.36 -22.70
N ARG A 216 -18.48 6.14 -23.81
CA ARG A 216 -17.31 6.96 -24.19
C ARG A 216 -17.62 8.39 -24.64
N ASP A 217 -18.86 8.63 -25.05
CA ASP A 217 -19.29 9.89 -25.69
C ASP A 217 -20.09 10.79 -24.72
N LEU A 218 -19.97 10.56 -23.40
CA LEU A 218 -20.57 11.43 -22.40
C LEU A 218 -19.93 12.82 -22.44
N ASP A 219 -20.75 13.84 -22.66
CA ASP A 219 -20.36 15.26 -22.67
C ASP A 219 -21.46 16.11 -22.00
N PRO A 220 -21.19 16.76 -20.85
CA PRO A 220 -19.93 16.70 -20.12
C PRO A 220 -19.77 15.36 -19.37
N LEU A 221 -18.53 14.87 -19.30
CA LEU A 221 -18.16 13.78 -18.40
C LEU A 221 -17.96 14.37 -17.01
N PHE A 222 -19.04 14.49 -16.23
CA PHE A 222 -19.00 15.17 -14.93
C PHE A 222 -19.82 14.48 -13.84
N SER A 223 -19.19 14.15 -12.71
CA SER A 223 -19.82 13.55 -11.52
C SER A 223 -19.51 14.35 -10.26
N ASN A 224 -20.54 14.90 -9.60
CA ASN A 224 -20.42 15.71 -8.37
C ASN A 224 -20.63 14.90 -7.07
N GLU A 225 -20.98 13.62 -7.19
CA GLU A 225 -21.18 12.69 -6.08
C GLU A 225 -20.43 11.39 -6.38
N VAL A 226 -19.74 10.85 -5.37
CA VAL A 226 -19.15 9.50 -5.42
C VAL A 226 -19.90 8.63 -4.43
N LYS A 227 -20.52 7.55 -4.92
CA LYS A 227 -21.16 6.55 -4.07
C LYS A 227 -20.15 5.51 -3.63
N VAL A 228 -20.17 5.17 -2.35
CA VAL A 228 -19.25 4.20 -1.75
C VAL A 228 -20.03 2.97 -1.32
N PHE A 229 -19.70 1.83 -1.91
CA PHE A 229 -20.34 0.56 -1.63
C PHE A 229 -19.37 -0.39 -0.93
N ASP A 230 -19.85 -1.06 0.11
CA ASP A 230 -19.23 -2.27 0.64
C ASP A 230 -20.06 -3.46 0.17
N HIS A 231 -19.49 -4.24 -0.75
CA HIS A 231 -20.25 -5.19 -1.56
C HIS A 231 -21.47 -4.49 -2.19
N ASP A 232 -22.67 -5.02 -2.01
CA ASP A 232 -23.89 -4.40 -2.56
C ASP A 232 -24.50 -3.29 -1.67
N SER A 233 -23.90 -3.00 -0.52
CA SER A 233 -24.44 -2.04 0.46
C SER A 233 -23.84 -0.65 0.29
N LEU A 234 -24.67 0.36 0.05
CA LEU A 234 -24.23 1.76 0.05
C LEU A 234 -23.88 2.20 1.49
N ILE A 235 -22.63 2.51 1.76
CA ILE A 235 -22.13 2.91 3.09
C ILE A 235 -21.86 4.42 3.21
N ALA A 236 -21.64 5.11 2.09
CA ALA A 236 -21.44 6.55 2.06
C ALA A 236 -21.72 7.18 0.69
N SER A 237 -21.93 8.50 0.71
CA SER A 237 -21.90 9.37 -0.46
C SER A 237 -20.93 10.52 -0.17
N ILE A 238 -19.98 10.75 -1.07
CA ILE A 238 -19.01 11.85 -0.98
C ILE A 238 -19.44 12.93 -1.97
N SER A 239 -19.70 14.14 -1.47
CA SER A 239 -20.11 15.28 -2.29
C SER A 239 -19.02 16.34 -2.35
N ALA A 240 -19.05 17.20 -3.38
CA ALA A 240 -18.05 18.23 -3.65
C ALA A 240 -17.67 19.14 -2.46
N ASP A 241 -18.56 19.30 -1.47
CA ASP A 241 -18.41 20.16 -0.29
C ASP A 241 -18.02 19.38 1.00
N SER A 242 -17.67 18.10 0.89
CA SER A 242 -17.50 17.20 2.05
C SER A 242 -16.11 17.21 2.71
N PHE A 243 -15.22 18.16 2.40
CA PHE A 243 -13.85 18.14 2.91
C PHE A 243 -13.27 19.54 3.14
N GLU A 244 -12.49 19.68 4.22
CA GLU A 244 -11.79 20.93 4.57
C GLU A 244 -10.28 20.84 4.28
N GLU A 245 -9.70 19.64 4.37
CA GLU A 245 -8.27 19.41 4.19
C GLU A 245 -7.94 18.88 2.80
N VAL A 246 -6.91 19.47 2.19
CA VAL A 246 -6.43 19.12 0.84
C VAL A 246 -4.96 18.75 0.90
N THR A 247 -4.60 17.62 0.27
CA THR A 247 -3.22 17.22 0.01
C THR A 247 -2.91 17.49 -1.46
N THR A 248 -1.70 17.98 -1.74
CA THR A 248 -1.23 18.24 -3.10
C THR A 248 0.01 17.41 -3.40
N TYR A 249 -0.02 16.68 -4.50
CA TYR A 249 1.14 15.98 -5.05
C TYR A 249 1.58 16.61 -6.35
N LYS A 250 2.88 16.88 -6.49
CA LYS A 250 3.47 17.19 -7.80
C LYS A 250 3.46 15.95 -8.67
N SER A 251 3.31 16.12 -9.98
CA SER A 251 3.21 15.02 -10.91
C SER A 251 4.02 15.23 -12.19
N HIS A 252 4.57 14.13 -12.70
CA HIS A 252 5.06 14.01 -14.08
C HIS A 252 4.16 12.99 -14.78
N PHE A 253 2.88 13.34 -14.92
CA PHE A 253 1.80 12.43 -15.29
C PHE A 253 2.04 11.78 -16.66
N TYR A 254 2.07 10.44 -16.72
CA TYR A 254 2.45 9.69 -17.92
C TYR A 254 1.43 8.58 -18.21
N GLY A 255 0.80 8.57 -19.38
CA GLY A 255 -0.18 7.55 -19.78
C GLY A 255 0.41 6.52 -20.74
N MET A 256 -0.09 5.28 -20.69
CA MET A 256 0.35 4.18 -21.56
C MET A 256 0.16 4.50 -23.05
N GLY A 257 -0.93 5.18 -23.40
CA GLY A 257 -1.25 5.52 -24.79
C GLY A 257 -0.66 6.84 -25.27
N MET A 258 -0.72 7.88 -24.42
CA MET A 258 -0.45 9.27 -24.83
C MET A 258 0.91 9.79 -24.36
N GLY A 259 1.63 9.03 -23.53
CA GLY A 259 2.89 9.46 -22.94
C GLY A 259 2.71 10.60 -21.94
N TYR A 260 3.58 11.60 -21.99
CA TYR A 260 3.59 12.70 -21.02
C TYR A 260 2.37 13.62 -21.16
N HIS A 261 1.74 13.94 -20.02
CA HIS A 261 0.67 14.90 -19.89
C HIS A 261 1.13 16.14 -19.09
N PRO A 262 0.85 17.36 -19.56
CA PRO A 262 1.15 18.58 -18.83
C PRO A 262 0.17 18.74 -17.67
N SER A 263 0.44 18.08 -16.55
CA SER A 263 -0.29 18.22 -15.29
C SER A 263 0.72 18.28 -14.17
N GLU A 264 1.05 19.49 -13.72
CA GLU A 264 2.13 19.73 -12.75
C GLU A 264 1.80 19.20 -11.35
N SER A 265 0.51 19.10 -11.01
CA SER A 265 0.07 18.62 -9.70
C SER A 265 -1.37 18.13 -9.72
N PHE A 266 -1.72 17.34 -8.70
CA PHE A 266 -3.07 16.93 -8.35
C PHE A 266 -3.34 17.28 -6.89
N SER A 267 -4.54 17.80 -6.61
CA SER A 267 -4.93 18.30 -5.29
C SER A 267 -6.32 17.83 -4.93
N GLY A 268 -6.47 17.27 -3.73
CA GLY A 268 -7.76 16.83 -3.21
C GLY A 268 -7.67 16.25 -1.80
N PRO A 269 -8.80 15.90 -1.18
CA PRO A 269 -8.83 15.19 0.10
C PRO A 269 -8.19 13.81 -0.02
N GLN A 270 -7.50 13.39 1.04
CA GLN A 270 -7.00 12.01 1.14
C GLN A 270 -8.15 11.03 1.29
N LEU A 271 -8.11 9.92 0.55
CA LEU A 271 -9.15 8.91 0.56
C LEU A 271 -9.42 8.36 1.96
N GLN A 272 -8.35 8.11 2.73
CA GLN A 272 -8.46 7.62 4.11
C GLN A 272 -9.25 8.57 5.01
N HIS A 273 -9.15 9.89 4.84
CA HIS A 273 -9.87 10.86 5.66
C HIS A 273 -11.38 10.85 5.36
N LEU A 274 -11.74 10.59 4.09
CA LEU A 274 -13.13 10.51 3.66
C LEU A 274 -13.82 9.23 4.15
N LEU A 275 -13.07 8.16 4.33
CA LEU A 275 -13.61 6.82 4.59
C LEU A 275 -13.43 6.31 6.03
N LYS A 276 -12.55 6.92 6.85
CA LYS A 276 -12.22 6.44 8.21
C LYS A 276 -13.41 6.24 9.15
N GLU A 277 -14.50 7.01 8.96
CA GLU A 277 -15.72 6.90 9.77
C GLU A 277 -16.69 5.82 9.26
N LYS A 278 -16.38 5.20 8.12
CA LYS A 278 -17.24 4.26 7.39
C LYS A 278 -16.64 2.87 7.29
N ILE A 279 -15.32 2.78 7.21
CA ILE A 279 -14.57 1.53 7.14
C ILE A 279 -13.45 1.50 8.18
N SER A 280 -13.07 0.31 8.61
CA SER A 280 -11.87 0.13 9.43
C SER A 280 -10.63 0.10 8.53
N LEU A 281 -9.88 1.21 8.52
CA LEU A 281 -8.66 1.34 7.70
C LEU A 281 -7.60 0.26 8.01
N GLN A 282 -7.58 -0.25 9.24
CA GLN A 282 -6.65 -1.27 9.71
C GLN A 282 -7.35 -2.63 9.87
N ASN A 283 -8.20 -3.00 8.92
CA ASN A 283 -8.85 -4.31 8.89
C ASN A 283 -7.88 -5.36 8.29
N PRO A 284 -7.44 -6.38 9.06
CA PRO A 284 -6.53 -7.42 8.57
C PRO A 284 -7.10 -8.22 7.39
N GLU A 285 -8.37 -8.61 7.47
CA GLU A 285 -9.05 -9.40 6.43
C GLU A 285 -9.11 -8.64 5.10
N MET A 286 -9.54 -7.38 5.14
CA MET A 286 -9.56 -6.53 3.94
C MET A 286 -8.15 -6.25 3.44
N THR A 287 -7.17 -6.05 4.32
CA THR A 287 -5.79 -5.87 3.89
C THR A 287 -5.26 -7.11 3.18
N GLN A 288 -5.68 -8.29 3.61
CA GLN A 288 -5.26 -9.57 3.06
C GLN A 288 -5.96 -9.92 1.74
N ASN A 289 -7.28 -9.76 1.66
CA ASN A 289 -8.13 -10.29 0.59
C ASN A 289 -9.07 -9.26 -0.07
N GLY A 290 -9.06 -8.02 0.43
CA GLY A 290 -9.91 -6.94 -0.05
C GLY A 290 -9.36 -6.24 -1.28
N LEU A 291 -10.27 -5.89 -2.18
CA LEU A 291 -10.04 -5.15 -3.41
C LEU A 291 -11.04 -3.99 -3.48
N VAL A 292 -10.69 -2.97 -4.25
CA VAL A 292 -11.53 -1.78 -4.45
C VAL A 292 -11.57 -1.43 -5.92
N CYS A 293 -12.77 -1.39 -6.50
CA CYS A 293 -12.99 -0.91 -7.86
C CYS A 293 -13.41 0.56 -7.85
N PHE A 294 -12.66 1.41 -8.54
CA PHE A 294 -13.00 2.82 -8.76
C PHE A 294 -13.58 2.95 -10.16
N VAL A 295 -14.73 3.62 -10.27
CA VAL A 295 -15.50 3.67 -11.51
C VAL A 295 -15.93 5.10 -11.82
N GLY A 296 -15.65 5.53 -13.04
CA GLY A 296 -16.08 6.79 -13.60
C GLY A 296 -17.50 6.70 -14.12
N LEU A 297 -18.13 7.85 -14.30
CA LEU A 297 -19.50 7.94 -14.82
C LEU A 297 -19.69 7.27 -16.19
N ASP A 298 -18.61 7.20 -16.99
CA ASP A 298 -18.54 6.54 -18.29
C ASP A 298 -18.32 5.01 -18.22
N GLY A 299 -18.29 4.43 -17.02
CA GLY A 299 -18.00 3.03 -16.77
C GLY A 299 -16.52 2.65 -16.86
N TYR A 300 -15.63 3.61 -17.13
CA TYR A 300 -14.18 3.38 -17.07
C TYR A 300 -13.78 3.08 -15.63
N ARG A 301 -12.92 2.08 -15.43
CA ARG A 301 -12.67 1.55 -14.09
C ARG A 301 -11.26 1.03 -13.89
N THR A 302 -10.86 0.92 -12.63
CA THR A 302 -9.61 0.29 -12.21
C THR A 302 -9.82 -0.45 -10.89
N ILE A 303 -9.02 -1.48 -10.65
CA ILE A 303 -8.91 -2.15 -9.36
C ILE A 303 -7.66 -1.68 -8.62
N PHE A 304 -7.80 -1.55 -7.31
CA PHE A 304 -6.70 -1.48 -6.36
C PHE A 304 -6.83 -2.61 -5.33
N SER A 305 -5.71 -3.10 -4.81
CA SER A 305 -5.75 -3.86 -3.56
C SER A 305 -6.10 -2.92 -2.40
N TYR A 306 -6.79 -3.41 -1.38
CA TYR A 306 -7.06 -2.58 -0.20
C TYR A 306 -5.75 -2.12 0.45
N SER A 307 -4.75 -3.01 0.48
CA SER A 307 -3.44 -2.72 1.07
C SER A 307 -2.71 -1.57 0.36
N GLU A 308 -2.72 -1.50 -0.98
CA GLU A 308 -2.02 -0.42 -1.68
C GLU A 308 -2.66 0.96 -1.49
N LEU A 309 -3.90 1.02 -0.98
CA LEU A 309 -4.61 2.25 -0.63
C LEU A 309 -4.39 2.68 0.82
N PHE A 310 -4.34 1.74 1.77
CA PHE A 310 -4.44 2.05 3.21
C PHE A 310 -3.31 1.50 4.09
N ASN A 311 -2.47 0.59 3.57
CA ASN A 311 -1.40 -0.08 4.33
C ASN A 311 -0.02 0.18 3.70
N ARG A 312 0.25 1.41 3.25
CA ARG A 312 1.47 1.74 2.50
C ARG A 312 2.67 2.06 3.38
N ALA A 313 3.81 1.43 3.12
CA ALA A 313 5.06 1.69 3.85
C ALA A 313 5.67 3.08 3.57
N ASP A 314 5.40 3.65 2.40
CA ASP A 314 5.88 4.99 2.00
C ASP A 314 5.01 6.13 2.51
N GLN A 315 3.84 5.83 3.09
CA GLN A 315 2.84 6.78 3.56
C GLN A 315 2.37 7.78 2.48
N ALA A 316 2.51 7.42 1.20
CA ALA A 316 2.05 8.20 0.07
C ALA A 316 0.62 7.78 -0.31
N PHE A 317 -0.36 8.28 0.44
CA PHE A 317 -1.76 7.85 0.32
C PHE A 317 -2.49 8.46 -0.88
N PRO A 318 -3.48 7.76 -1.44
CA PRO A 318 -4.28 8.26 -2.56
C PRO A 318 -5.16 9.45 -2.15
N ILE A 319 -5.40 10.34 -3.11
CA ILE A 319 -6.34 11.46 -2.99
C ILE A 319 -7.47 11.31 -4.00
N LEU A 320 -8.62 11.91 -3.68
CA LEU A 320 -9.63 12.22 -4.69
C LEU A 320 -9.36 13.63 -5.22
N SER A 321 -8.53 13.74 -6.24
CA SER A 321 -8.19 15.02 -6.87
C SER A 321 -9.44 15.70 -7.42
N VAL A 322 -9.53 17.01 -7.24
CA VAL A 322 -10.69 17.81 -7.63
C VAL A 322 -10.39 18.59 -8.92
N ASN A 323 -11.35 18.60 -9.83
CA ASN A 323 -11.36 19.41 -11.04
C ASN A 323 -12.80 19.86 -11.36
N ASN A 324 -13.01 21.14 -11.71
CA ASN A 324 -14.33 21.64 -12.08
C ASN A 324 -14.65 21.56 -13.58
N ASP A 325 -13.67 21.17 -14.40
CA ASP A 325 -13.83 21.04 -15.84
C ASP A 325 -14.37 19.65 -16.24
N ASP A 326 -14.49 19.42 -17.54
CA ASP A 326 -14.79 18.10 -18.11
C ASP A 326 -13.83 17.01 -17.59
N GLY A 327 -14.39 15.87 -17.22
CA GLY A 327 -13.74 14.82 -16.44
C GLY A 327 -13.70 15.06 -14.92
N GLY A 328 -14.39 16.08 -14.41
CA GLY A 328 -14.59 16.37 -12.98
C GLY A 328 -15.79 15.63 -12.36
N TYR A 329 -16.17 15.83 -11.10
CA TYR A 329 -15.50 16.65 -10.09
C TYR A 329 -14.31 15.91 -9.50
N TYR A 330 -14.49 14.62 -9.16
CA TYR A 330 -13.46 13.80 -8.53
C TYR A 330 -12.70 12.91 -9.51
N ARG A 331 -11.42 12.72 -9.22
CA ARG A 331 -10.51 11.79 -9.87
C ARG A 331 -9.68 11.05 -8.83
N ILE A 332 -9.61 9.73 -8.90
CA ILE A 332 -8.66 8.98 -8.06
C ILE A 332 -7.22 9.22 -8.53
N PHE A 333 -6.32 9.55 -7.61
CA PHE A 333 -4.91 9.73 -7.89
C PHE A 333 -4.06 9.10 -6.80
N LEU A 334 -3.21 8.14 -7.17
CA LEU A 334 -2.21 7.52 -6.30
C LEU A 334 -0.81 7.93 -6.79
N PRO A 335 0.00 8.68 -6.00
CA PRO A 335 1.32 9.15 -6.43
C PRO A 335 2.34 8.03 -6.72
N ALA A 336 2.07 6.81 -6.26
CA ALA A 336 2.94 5.66 -6.48
C ALA A 336 2.70 4.93 -7.82
N ASP A 337 1.65 5.31 -8.55
CA ASP A 337 1.41 4.79 -9.90
C ASP A 337 2.40 5.39 -10.89
N PHE A 338 2.84 4.55 -11.82
CA PHE A 338 3.63 5.01 -12.96
C PHE A 338 2.72 5.52 -14.08
N TYR A 339 1.63 4.80 -14.35
CA TYR A 339 0.71 5.12 -15.45
C TYR A 339 -0.53 5.88 -14.98
N ALA A 340 -0.87 6.91 -15.75
CA ALA A 340 -2.05 7.75 -15.62
C ALA A 340 -3.38 6.99 -15.78
N ASP A 341 -3.35 5.82 -16.43
CA ASP A 341 -4.53 5.06 -16.83
C ASP A 341 -5.35 4.54 -15.65
N ARG A 342 -4.76 4.44 -14.44
CA ARG A 342 -5.49 4.15 -13.19
C ARG A 342 -6.20 5.36 -12.59
N SER A 343 -5.94 6.56 -13.11
CA SER A 343 -6.52 7.81 -12.63
C SER A 343 -7.90 8.04 -13.24
N VAL A 344 -8.88 7.28 -12.73
CA VAL A 344 -10.29 7.35 -13.16
C VAL A 344 -10.83 8.75 -12.88
N LYS A 345 -11.34 9.40 -13.93
CA LYS A 345 -11.96 10.72 -13.92
C LYS A 345 -13.47 10.62 -13.76
N ALA A 346 -14.11 11.74 -13.45
CA ALA A 346 -15.56 11.81 -13.18
C ALA A 346 -16.03 10.65 -12.32
N LEU A 347 -15.29 10.42 -11.23
CA LEU A 347 -15.50 9.29 -10.34
C LEU A 347 -16.94 9.33 -9.83
N SER A 348 -17.65 8.23 -10.01
CA SER A 348 -19.05 8.07 -9.60
C SER A 348 -19.22 6.99 -8.54
N GLU A 349 -18.32 6.01 -8.51
CA GLU A 349 -18.42 4.88 -7.58
C GLU A 349 -17.06 4.40 -7.05
N ILE A 350 -17.06 4.02 -5.77
CA ILE A 350 -16.00 3.24 -5.11
C ILE A 350 -16.66 1.97 -4.57
N TYR A 351 -16.23 0.81 -5.06
CA TYR A 351 -16.84 -0.48 -4.77
C TYR A 351 -15.83 -1.41 -4.07
N PHE A 352 -16.02 -1.63 -2.78
CA PHE A 352 -15.22 -2.56 -1.97
C PHE A 352 -15.75 -3.99 -2.13
N PHE A 353 -14.85 -4.96 -2.28
CA PHE A 353 -15.21 -6.37 -2.39
C PHE A 353 -14.06 -7.27 -1.95
N ASN A 354 -14.37 -8.51 -1.60
CA ASN A 354 -13.38 -9.55 -1.40
C ASN A 354 -13.20 -10.40 -2.65
N ALA A 355 -11.97 -10.86 -2.86
CA ALA A 355 -11.72 -11.91 -3.85
C ALA A 355 -12.39 -13.22 -3.39
N GLU A 356 -13.02 -13.89 -4.34
CA GLU A 356 -13.63 -15.22 -4.19
C GLU A 356 -13.00 -16.21 -5.18
#